data_AF-A0A7W1TEY6-F1
#
_entry.id   AF-A0A7W1TEY6-F1
#
_cell.length_a   1.000
_cell.length_b   1.000
_cell.length_c   1.000
_cell.angle_alpha   90.00
_cell.angle_beta   90.00
_cell.angle_gamma   90.00
#
_symmetry.space_group_name_H-M   'P 1'
#
loop_
_entity.id
_entity.type
_entity.pdbx_description
1 polymer ?
#
loop_
_entity_poly.entity_id
_entity_poly.type
_entity_poly.pdbx_seq_one_letter_code
_entity_poly.pdbx_strand_id
1 'polypeptide(L)'
;MANVPDSAGPTTSYSDPIYDRLETLSQRVVRRLGFLIAALIVIVVVAVIVHSRMQESPAAASVYAFQKAGEERDPAKREAAYTTLASDEQITPFFRARAYIELTQAALAKPDAAAAKAAAAKAVEWAQKADDQDIELVAGLSQAATTLDAGDFPAAESAYLKLERKAGSKAQDRQIAAILGAAKAQEKQNKIDDAIAKLETVISRSDAGARQLIDLARQEYWRLKRQQAGPALAAPAAGAPTAGAPVTAA
;
A
#
# COMPACT_ATOMS: atom_id res chain seq x y z
N MET A 1 -77.39 74.59 -13.66
CA MET A 1 -77.73 73.37 -12.88
C MET A 1 -77.04 72.22 -13.59
N ALA A 2 -76.14 71.41 -13.02
CA ALA A 2 -75.68 71.24 -11.65
C ALA A 2 -74.19 70.81 -11.67
N ASN A 3 -73.46 71.18 -10.61
CA ASN A 3 -72.12 70.70 -10.27
C ASN A 3 -72.10 69.17 -10.11
N VAL A 4 -71.06 68.52 -10.60
CA VAL A 4 -70.62 67.18 -10.12
C VAL A 4 -69.15 67.29 -9.73
N PRO A 5 -68.77 66.90 -8.49
CA PRO A 5 -67.51 67.28 -7.89
C PRO A 5 -66.34 66.34 -8.24
N ASP A 6 -65.15 66.90 -8.09
CA ASP A 6 -63.85 66.24 -8.06
C ASP A 6 -63.88 64.89 -7.36
N SER A 7 -63.46 63.85 -8.08
CA SER A 7 -63.03 62.58 -7.50
C SER A 7 -61.54 62.37 -7.81
N ALA A 8 -60.72 63.30 -7.33
CA ALA A 8 -59.29 63.08 -7.16
C ALA A 8 -59.07 62.24 -5.90
N GLY A 9 -59.30 60.94 -6.00
CA GLY A 9 -58.82 60.00 -5.00
C GLY A 9 -57.28 60.01 -5.01
N PRO A 10 -56.60 60.07 -3.86
CA PRO A 10 -55.15 60.04 -3.83
C PRO A 10 -54.70 58.69 -4.39
N THR A 11 -54.02 58.69 -5.54
CA THR A 11 -53.21 57.55 -5.95
C THR A 11 -52.06 57.47 -4.95
N THR A 12 -52.28 56.78 -3.85
CA THR A 12 -51.24 56.40 -2.92
C THR A 12 -50.26 55.54 -3.72
N SER A 13 -49.15 56.17 -4.14
CA SER A 13 -47.99 55.47 -4.64
C SER A 13 -47.56 54.52 -3.54
N TYR A 14 -47.94 53.25 -3.68
CA TYR A 14 -47.61 52.17 -2.76
C TYR A 14 -46.12 51.89 -2.95
N SER A 15 -45.30 52.77 -2.38
CA SER A 15 -43.87 52.57 -2.19
C SER A 15 -43.75 51.52 -1.11
N ASP A 16 -43.91 50.26 -1.52
CA ASP A 16 -43.74 49.14 -0.61
C ASP A 16 -42.28 49.18 -0.12
N PRO A 17 -42.02 49.42 1.17
CA PRO A 17 -40.67 49.56 1.70
C PRO A 17 -39.82 48.31 1.49
N ILE A 18 -40.43 47.19 1.10
CA ILE A 18 -39.77 45.96 0.70
C ILE A 18 -39.10 46.10 -0.69
N TYR A 19 -39.75 46.73 -1.67
CA TYR A 19 -39.18 46.90 -3.02
C TYR A 19 -38.01 47.90 -3.01
N ASP A 20 -38.08 49.00 -2.27
CA ASP A 20 -36.94 49.95 -2.14
C ASP A 20 -35.71 49.32 -1.46
N ARG A 21 -35.92 48.39 -0.52
CA ARG A 21 -34.82 47.63 0.11
C ARG A 21 -34.20 46.63 -0.86
N LEU A 22 -34.99 46.02 -1.73
CA LEU A 22 -34.49 45.13 -2.78
C LEU A 22 -33.77 45.91 -3.88
N GLU A 23 -34.25 47.10 -4.26
CA GLU A 23 -33.64 48.00 -5.24
C GLU A 23 -32.27 48.53 -4.76
N THR A 24 -32.17 48.91 -3.48
CA THR A 24 -30.90 49.36 -2.89
C THR A 24 -29.91 48.21 -2.67
N LEU A 25 -30.38 46.98 -2.42
CA LEU A 25 -29.55 45.78 -2.40
C LEU A 25 -29.08 45.41 -3.82
N SER A 26 -29.96 45.48 -4.82
CA SER A 26 -29.64 45.15 -6.22
C SER A 26 -28.59 46.10 -6.78
N GLN A 27 -28.69 47.41 -6.53
CA GLN A 27 -27.68 48.39 -6.96
C GLN A 27 -26.31 48.20 -6.28
N ARG A 28 -26.27 47.80 -5.00
CA ARG A 28 -25.01 47.47 -4.33
C ARG A 28 -24.40 46.17 -4.85
N VAL A 29 -25.23 45.17 -5.12
CA VAL A 29 -24.78 43.91 -5.71
C VAL A 29 -24.24 44.15 -7.12
N VAL A 30 -24.94 44.90 -7.98
CA VAL A 30 -24.50 45.21 -9.36
C VAL A 30 -23.16 45.97 -9.37
N ARG A 31 -22.96 46.95 -8.48
CA ARG A 31 -21.66 47.65 -8.36
C ARG A 31 -20.52 46.75 -7.87
N ARG A 32 -20.82 45.74 -7.04
CA ARG A 32 -19.82 44.77 -6.54
C ARG A 32 -19.72 43.51 -7.41
N LEU A 33 -20.64 43.29 -8.33
CA LEU A 33 -20.70 42.13 -9.21
C LEU A 33 -19.44 42.05 -10.08
N GLY A 34 -18.98 43.20 -10.60
CA GLY A 34 -17.73 43.26 -11.37
C GLY A 34 -16.52 42.79 -10.57
N PHE A 35 -16.42 43.17 -9.29
CA PHE A 35 -15.36 42.70 -8.39
C PHE A 35 -15.50 41.22 -8.05
N LEU A 36 -16.72 40.72 -7.85
CA LEU A 36 -16.98 39.30 -7.60
C LEU A 36 -16.63 38.44 -8.82
N ILE A 37 -16.99 38.88 -10.02
CA ILE A 37 -16.63 38.20 -11.28
C ILE A 37 -15.12 38.23 -11.48
N ALA A 38 -14.46 39.37 -11.26
CA ALA A 38 -13.00 39.44 -11.34
C ALA A 38 -12.32 38.51 -10.31
N ALA A 39 -12.79 38.48 -9.07
CA ALA A 39 -12.29 37.57 -8.05
C ALA A 39 -12.49 36.10 -8.43
N LEU A 40 -13.65 35.74 -8.98
CA LEU A 40 -13.92 34.40 -9.49
C LEU A 40 -12.95 34.01 -10.62
N ILE A 41 -12.74 34.91 -11.59
CA ILE A 41 -11.80 34.69 -12.70
C ILE A 41 -10.39 34.46 -12.14
N VAL A 42 -9.94 35.27 -11.18
CA VAL A 42 -8.63 35.10 -10.54
C VAL A 42 -8.54 33.74 -9.84
N ILE A 43 -9.57 33.32 -9.10
CA ILE A 43 -9.61 31.99 -8.45
C ILE A 43 -9.49 30.87 -9.49
N VAL A 44 -10.22 30.95 -10.59
CA VAL A 44 -10.17 29.95 -11.67
C VAL A 44 -8.78 29.93 -12.32
N VAL A 45 -8.20 31.09 -12.62
CA VAL A 45 -6.85 31.17 -13.20
C VAL A 45 -5.81 30.59 -12.25
N VAL A 46 -5.86 30.93 -10.96
CA VAL A 46 -4.96 30.35 -9.94
C VAL A 46 -5.15 28.84 -9.86
N ALA A 47 -6.39 28.34 -9.86
CA ALA A 47 -6.67 26.90 -9.85
C ALA A 47 -6.08 26.19 -11.09
N VAL A 48 -6.22 26.77 -12.28
CA VAL A 48 -5.65 26.23 -13.52
C VAL A 48 -4.12 26.25 -13.48
N ILE A 49 -3.49 27.33 -13.01
CA ILE A 49 -2.03 27.42 -12.88
C ILE A 49 -1.51 26.39 -11.87
N VAL A 50 -2.16 26.26 -10.72
CA VAL A 50 -1.81 25.25 -9.71
C VAL A 50 -1.98 23.85 -10.27
N HIS A 51 -3.06 23.58 -10.99
CA HIS A 51 -3.30 22.28 -11.63
C HIS A 51 -2.24 21.96 -12.70
N SER A 52 -1.91 22.92 -13.56
CA SER A 52 -0.83 22.78 -14.57
C SER A 52 0.53 22.52 -13.93
N ARG A 53 0.86 23.24 -12.85
CA ARG A 53 2.11 23.05 -12.09
C ARG A 53 2.15 21.73 -11.35
N MET A 54 1.01 21.23 -10.87
CA MET A 54 0.92 19.89 -10.26
C MET A 54 1.12 18.77 -11.29
N GLN A 55 0.65 18.96 -12.53
CA GLN A 55 0.92 18.01 -13.62
C GLN A 55 2.40 17.97 -14.03
N GLU A 56 3.11 19.10 -13.91
CA GLU A 56 4.57 19.17 -14.10
C GLU A 56 5.37 18.64 -12.90
N SER A 57 4.71 18.24 -11.80
CA SER A 57 5.44 17.75 -10.64
C SER A 57 6.06 16.37 -10.91
N PRO A 58 7.34 16.15 -10.53
CA PRO A 58 7.97 14.83 -10.62
C PRO A 58 7.16 13.74 -9.92
N ALA A 59 6.41 14.10 -8.87
CA ALA A 59 5.52 13.19 -8.16
C ALA A 59 4.37 12.68 -9.04
N ALA A 60 3.65 13.56 -9.74
CA ALA A 60 2.55 13.16 -10.62
C ALA A 60 3.05 12.32 -11.80
N ALA A 61 4.16 12.71 -12.42
CA ALA A 61 4.80 11.93 -13.48
C ALA A 61 5.21 10.53 -12.99
N SER A 62 5.78 10.45 -11.78
CA SER A 62 6.18 9.17 -11.17
C SER A 62 4.98 8.26 -10.86
N VAL A 63 3.88 8.82 -10.33
CA VAL A 63 2.63 8.07 -10.09
C VAL A 63 2.11 7.48 -11.41
N TYR A 64 2.02 8.31 -12.45
CA TYR A 64 1.52 7.89 -13.76
C TYR A 64 2.41 6.80 -14.37
N ALA A 65 3.74 6.99 -14.35
CA ALA A 65 4.68 6.01 -14.87
C ALA A 65 4.57 4.67 -14.12
N PHE A 66 4.42 4.71 -12.78
CA PHE A 66 4.27 3.51 -11.96
C PHE A 66 2.95 2.78 -12.23
N GLN A 67 1.84 3.51 -12.31
CA GLN A 67 0.53 2.92 -12.65
C GLN A 67 0.55 2.28 -14.03
N LYS A 68 1.10 2.98 -15.03
CA LYS A 68 1.24 2.48 -16.39
C LYS A 68 2.08 1.20 -16.46
N ALA A 69 3.17 1.13 -15.68
CA ALA A 69 3.97 -0.10 -15.57
C ALA A 69 3.14 -1.26 -14.98
N GLY A 70 2.34 -1.00 -13.94
CA GLY A 70 1.48 -2.02 -13.31
C GLY A 70 0.31 -2.52 -14.17
N GLU A 71 -0.19 -1.70 -15.11
CA GLU A 71 -1.26 -2.07 -16.05
C GLU A 71 -0.81 -3.07 -17.13
N GLU A 72 0.50 -3.18 -17.38
CA GLU A 72 1.05 -4.10 -18.38
C GLU A 72 0.72 -5.54 -18.02
N ARG A 73 0.12 -6.30 -18.94
CA ARG A 73 -0.36 -7.67 -18.68
C ARG A 73 0.74 -8.71 -18.82
N ASP A 74 1.69 -8.46 -19.71
CA ASP A 74 2.82 -9.35 -19.93
C ASP A 74 3.85 -9.19 -18.79
N PRO A 75 4.15 -10.25 -18.03
CA PRO A 75 5.08 -10.15 -16.90
C PRO A 75 6.48 -9.68 -17.32
N ALA A 76 6.96 -10.06 -18.51
CA ALA A 76 8.28 -9.65 -18.98
C ALA A 76 8.31 -8.15 -19.33
N LYS A 77 7.25 -7.64 -19.97
CA LYS A 77 7.13 -6.21 -20.29
C LYS A 77 6.92 -5.38 -19.04
N ARG A 78 6.13 -5.87 -18.07
CA ARG A 78 5.93 -5.22 -16.78
C ARG A 78 7.24 -5.04 -16.02
N GLU A 79 8.06 -6.10 -15.97
CA GLU A 79 9.38 -6.05 -15.34
C GLU A 79 10.34 -5.09 -16.05
N ALA A 80 10.35 -5.07 -17.38
CA ALA A 80 11.12 -4.10 -18.16
C ALA A 80 10.67 -2.66 -17.88
N ALA A 81 9.36 -2.42 -17.75
CA ALA A 81 8.80 -1.11 -17.40
C ALA A 81 9.23 -0.67 -16.00
N TYR A 82 9.15 -1.56 -15.00
CA TYR A 82 9.65 -1.25 -13.65
C TYR A 82 11.16 -1.06 -13.60
N THR A 83 11.93 -1.80 -14.39
CA THR A 83 13.39 -1.61 -14.51
C THR A 83 13.71 -0.22 -15.05
N THR A 84 13.00 0.20 -16.11
CA THR A 84 13.13 1.55 -16.67
C THR A 84 12.83 2.61 -15.62
N LEU A 85 11.69 2.49 -14.93
CA LEU A 85 11.25 3.42 -13.90
C LEU A 85 12.22 3.49 -12.71
N ALA A 86 12.80 2.36 -12.31
CA ALA A 86 13.77 2.27 -11.22
C ALA A 86 15.12 2.94 -11.55
N SER A 87 15.45 3.05 -12.84
CA SER A 87 16.69 3.66 -13.34
C SER A 87 16.56 5.15 -13.72
N ASP A 88 15.33 5.65 -13.90
CA ASP A 88 15.08 7.01 -14.37
C ASP A 88 15.31 8.06 -13.27
N GLU A 89 16.28 8.96 -13.49
CA GLU A 89 16.66 10.01 -12.56
C GLU A 89 15.56 11.03 -12.25
N GLN A 90 14.55 11.17 -13.10
CA GLN A 90 13.42 12.08 -12.90
C GLN A 90 12.34 11.50 -11.97
N ILE A 91 12.36 10.18 -11.74
CA ILE A 91 11.41 9.51 -10.86
C ILE A 91 11.78 9.75 -9.40
N THR A 92 10.79 10.03 -8.56
CA THR A 92 11.03 10.31 -7.14
C THR A 92 11.57 9.07 -6.40
N PRO A 93 12.36 9.25 -5.33
CA PRO A 93 12.89 8.13 -4.55
C PRO A 93 11.83 7.12 -4.09
N PHE A 94 10.65 7.61 -3.69
CA PHE A 94 9.52 6.78 -3.28
C PHE A 94 9.09 5.79 -4.38
N PHE A 95 8.90 6.26 -5.61
CA PHE A 95 8.47 5.40 -6.71
C PHE A 95 9.58 4.48 -7.22
N ARG A 96 10.86 4.88 -7.13
CA ARG A 96 11.97 3.95 -7.37
C ARG A 96 12.00 2.83 -6.35
N ALA A 97 11.81 3.13 -5.07
CA ALA A 97 11.74 2.12 -4.03
C ALA A 97 10.60 1.13 -4.31
N ARG A 98 9.41 1.63 -4.67
CA ARG A 98 8.28 0.77 -5.08
C ARG A 98 8.60 -0.09 -6.30
N ALA A 99 9.25 0.48 -7.32
CA ALA A 99 9.66 -0.28 -8.50
C ALA A 99 10.58 -1.44 -8.13
N TYR A 100 11.59 -1.19 -7.30
CA TYR A 100 12.49 -2.26 -6.82
C TYR A 100 11.78 -3.30 -5.95
N ILE A 101 10.74 -2.94 -5.20
CA ILE A 101 9.88 -3.90 -4.48
C ILE A 101 9.15 -4.82 -5.46
N GLU A 102 8.56 -4.28 -6.52
CA GLU A 102 7.89 -5.07 -7.56
C GLU A 102 8.89 -5.98 -8.31
N LEU A 103 10.09 -5.47 -8.63
CA LEU A 103 11.18 -6.26 -9.23
C LEU A 103 11.64 -7.39 -8.28
N THR A 104 11.67 -7.13 -6.97
CA THR A 104 11.99 -8.17 -5.97
C THR A 104 10.95 -9.28 -6.01
N GLN A 105 9.66 -8.95 -6.06
CA GLN A 105 8.58 -9.93 -6.14
C GLN A 105 8.63 -10.73 -7.45
N ALA A 106 8.91 -10.07 -8.58
CA ALA A 106 9.08 -10.73 -9.86
C ALA A 106 10.26 -11.73 -9.85
N ALA A 107 11.38 -11.35 -9.24
CA ALA A 107 12.55 -12.22 -9.12
C ALA A 107 12.31 -13.41 -8.19
N LEU A 108 11.61 -13.21 -7.06
CA LEU A 108 11.19 -14.30 -6.16
C LEU A 108 10.26 -15.31 -6.85
N ALA A 109 9.53 -14.91 -7.89
CA ALA A 109 8.70 -15.82 -8.67
C ALA A 109 9.49 -16.67 -9.69
N LYS A 110 10.74 -16.28 -10.03
CA LYS A 110 11.57 -16.89 -11.09
C LYS A 110 12.77 -17.70 -10.57
N PRO A 111 12.64 -18.30 -9.37
CA PRO A 111 13.76 -18.73 -8.53
C PRO A 111 15.10 -17.97 -8.64
N ASP A 112 15.08 -16.66 -8.90
CA ASP A 112 16.30 -15.86 -9.06
C ASP A 112 16.67 -15.13 -7.76
N ALA A 113 17.27 -15.87 -6.84
CA ALA A 113 17.65 -15.35 -5.52
C ALA A 113 18.67 -14.19 -5.62
N ALA A 114 19.54 -14.19 -6.63
CA ALA A 114 20.55 -13.15 -6.81
C ALA A 114 19.90 -11.82 -7.24
N ALA A 115 19.02 -11.88 -8.25
CA ALA A 115 18.27 -10.70 -8.68
C ALA A 115 17.33 -10.19 -7.59
N ALA A 116 16.64 -11.10 -6.87
CA ALA A 116 15.75 -10.72 -5.78
C ALA A 116 16.51 -9.97 -4.68
N LYS A 117 17.66 -10.49 -4.24
CA LYS A 117 18.50 -9.84 -3.22
C LYS A 117 19.02 -8.48 -3.67
N ALA A 118 19.46 -8.36 -4.93
CA ALA A 118 19.94 -7.11 -5.49
C ALA A 118 18.84 -6.05 -5.56
N ALA A 119 17.65 -6.42 -6.05
CA ALA A 119 16.48 -5.55 -6.12
C ALA A 119 16.03 -5.12 -4.72
N ALA A 120 15.95 -6.04 -3.75
CA ALA A 120 15.57 -5.73 -2.38
C ALA A 120 16.54 -4.76 -1.70
N ALA A 121 17.85 -4.93 -1.91
CA ALA A 121 18.85 -4.00 -1.39
C ALA A 121 18.67 -2.58 -1.95
N LYS A 122 18.38 -2.48 -3.26
CA LYS A 122 18.07 -1.19 -3.90
C LYS A 122 16.75 -0.59 -3.42
N ALA A 123 15.74 -1.41 -3.17
CA ALA A 123 14.48 -0.94 -2.58
C ALA A 123 14.72 -0.26 -1.22
N VAL A 124 15.55 -0.86 -0.36
CA VAL A 124 15.88 -0.28 0.96
C VAL A 124 16.68 1.01 0.82
N GLU A 125 17.66 1.05 -0.08
CA GLU A 125 18.46 2.26 -0.35
C GLU A 125 17.56 3.44 -0.77
N TRP A 126 16.63 3.21 -1.69
CA TRP A 126 15.73 4.25 -2.18
C TRP A 126 14.63 4.61 -1.19
N ALA A 127 14.14 3.64 -0.40
CA ALA A 127 13.15 3.90 0.64
C ALA A 127 13.70 4.85 1.71
N GLN A 128 14.96 4.69 2.12
CA GLN A 128 15.62 5.61 3.05
C GLN A 128 15.75 7.02 2.49
N LYS A 129 16.04 7.15 1.18
CA LYS A 129 16.08 8.46 0.50
C LYS A 129 14.70 9.10 0.34
N ALA A 130 13.62 8.32 0.41
CA ALA A 130 12.26 8.81 0.31
C ALA A 130 11.75 9.42 1.62
N ASP A 131 12.42 9.16 2.75
CA ASP A 131 12.03 9.63 4.09
C ASP A 131 10.56 9.31 4.45
N ASP A 132 10.09 8.13 4.02
CA ASP A 132 8.73 7.65 4.28
C ASP A 132 8.79 6.33 5.05
N GLN A 133 8.19 6.31 6.24
CA GLN A 133 8.28 5.16 7.14
C GLN A 133 7.57 3.92 6.59
N ASP A 134 6.47 4.07 5.84
CA ASP A 134 5.75 2.91 5.30
C ASP A 134 6.59 2.25 4.20
N ILE A 135 7.15 3.02 3.26
CA ILE A 135 7.96 2.44 2.18
C ILE A 135 9.23 1.77 2.72
N GLU A 136 9.84 2.31 3.77
CA GLU A 136 10.95 1.64 4.47
C GLU A 136 10.55 0.30 5.07
N LEU A 137 9.33 0.20 5.65
CA LEU A 137 8.81 -1.06 6.17
C LEU A 137 8.57 -2.07 5.04
N VAL A 138 7.99 -1.64 3.91
CA VAL A 138 7.75 -2.54 2.76
C VAL A 138 9.05 -3.03 2.15
N ALA A 139 10.03 -2.14 1.96
CA ALA A 139 11.34 -2.49 1.44
C ALA A 139 12.06 -3.46 2.38
N GLY A 140 12.01 -3.22 3.69
CA GLY A 140 12.55 -4.12 4.69
C GLY A 140 11.88 -5.50 4.69
N LEU A 141 10.54 -5.56 4.58
CA LEU A 141 9.80 -6.82 4.47
C LEU A 141 10.20 -7.61 3.21
N SER A 142 10.40 -6.91 2.10
CA SER A 142 10.87 -7.50 0.84
C SER A 142 12.28 -8.07 1.00
N GLN A 143 13.18 -7.34 1.64
CA GLN A 143 14.52 -7.83 1.96
C GLN A 143 14.49 -9.06 2.87
N ALA A 144 13.69 -9.04 3.94
CA ALA A 144 13.52 -10.20 4.82
C ALA A 144 12.99 -11.43 4.07
N ALA A 145 12.06 -11.23 3.11
CA ALA A 145 11.55 -12.29 2.26
C ALA A 145 12.65 -12.90 1.35
N THR A 146 13.54 -12.07 0.80
CA THR A 146 14.69 -12.59 0.02
C THR A 146 15.67 -13.40 0.88
N THR A 147 15.88 -12.99 2.13
CA THR A 147 16.71 -13.76 3.08
C THR A 147 16.07 -15.09 3.44
N LEU A 148 14.74 -15.10 3.61
CA LEU A 148 13.96 -16.32 3.87
C LEU A 148 14.05 -17.29 2.69
N ASP A 149 13.89 -16.80 1.46
CA ASP A 149 13.98 -17.60 0.23
C ASP A 149 15.39 -18.15 -0.01
N ALA A 150 16.42 -17.36 0.34
CA ALA A 150 17.82 -17.80 0.30
C ALA A 150 18.19 -18.88 1.34
N GLY A 151 17.27 -19.27 2.24
CA GLY A 151 17.46 -20.32 3.22
C GLY A 151 18.13 -19.89 4.53
N ASP A 152 18.45 -18.60 4.70
CA ASP A 152 18.98 -18.08 5.96
C ASP A 152 17.83 -17.73 6.92
N PHE A 153 17.20 -18.78 7.44
CA PHE A 153 16.01 -18.66 8.29
C PHE A 153 16.26 -17.87 9.60
N PRO A 154 17.38 -18.04 10.32
CA PRO A 154 17.65 -17.23 11.51
C PRO A 154 17.81 -15.74 11.21
N ALA A 155 18.47 -15.38 10.12
CA ALA A 155 18.59 -13.97 9.73
C ALA A 155 17.24 -13.39 9.28
N ALA A 156 16.45 -14.15 8.54
CA ALA A 156 15.10 -13.76 8.13
C ALA A 156 14.19 -13.53 9.35
N GLU A 157 14.19 -14.45 10.33
CA GLU A 157 13.44 -14.32 11.59
C GLU A 157 13.82 -13.01 12.30
N SER A 158 15.12 -12.75 12.49
CA SER A 158 15.60 -11.54 13.15
C SER A 158 15.17 -10.26 12.41
N ALA A 159 15.23 -10.27 11.08
CA ALA A 159 14.80 -9.16 10.25
C ALA A 159 13.31 -8.87 10.41
N TYR A 160 12.46 -9.91 10.35
CA TYR A 160 11.02 -9.77 10.56
C TYR A 160 10.68 -9.26 11.97
N LEU A 161 11.32 -9.78 13.02
CA LEU A 161 11.11 -9.31 14.40
C LEU A 161 11.53 -7.84 14.60
N LYS A 162 12.53 -7.36 13.87
CA LYS A 162 12.91 -5.94 13.87
C LYS A 162 11.83 -5.09 13.19
N LEU A 163 11.28 -5.56 12.07
CA LEU A 163 10.25 -4.85 11.32
C LEU A 163 8.91 -4.82 12.05
N GLU A 164 8.53 -5.91 12.71
CA GLU A 164 7.35 -5.99 13.59
C GLU A 164 7.39 -4.88 14.66
N ARG A 165 8.53 -4.75 15.36
CA ARG A 165 8.75 -3.72 16.37
C ARG A 165 8.72 -2.31 15.78
N LYS A 166 9.30 -2.12 14.59
CA LYS A 166 9.32 -0.82 13.91
C LYS A 166 7.94 -0.39 13.39
N ALA A 167 7.12 -1.33 12.94
CA ALA A 167 5.76 -1.06 12.46
C ALA A 167 4.83 -0.64 13.61
N GLY A 168 4.87 -1.36 14.74
CA GLY A 168 4.06 -1.08 15.92
C GLY A 168 2.56 -0.96 15.60
N SER A 169 1.85 -0.13 16.35
CA SER A 169 0.40 0.09 16.17
C SER A 169 0.05 1.00 14.99
N LYS A 170 1.01 1.72 14.42
CA LYS A 170 0.78 2.68 13.33
C LYS A 170 0.63 2.02 11.96
N ALA A 171 1.25 0.86 11.78
CA ALA A 171 1.25 0.12 10.51
C ALA A 171 0.87 -1.35 10.77
N GLN A 172 -0.37 -1.57 11.20
CA GLN A 172 -0.86 -2.89 11.64
C GLN A 172 -0.71 -3.96 10.55
N ASP A 173 -1.01 -3.64 9.29
CA ASP A 173 -0.87 -4.57 8.17
C ASP A 173 0.59 -5.02 8.00
N ARG A 174 1.54 -4.08 8.11
CA ARG A 174 2.98 -4.35 8.03
C ARG A 174 3.46 -5.17 9.23
N GLN A 175 2.94 -4.88 10.40
CA GLN A 175 3.22 -5.64 11.62
C GLN A 175 2.76 -7.10 11.46
N ILE A 176 1.55 -7.32 10.95
CA ILE A 176 1.01 -8.67 10.74
C ILE A 176 1.81 -9.40 9.65
N ALA A 177 2.17 -8.73 8.55
CA ALA A 177 3.03 -9.31 7.52
C ALA A 177 4.41 -9.72 8.09
N ALA A 178 4.99 -8.92 8.99
CA ALA A 178 6.22 -9.26 9.69
C ALA A 178 6.05 -10.49 10.59
N ILE A 179 4.95 -10.59 11.34
CA ILE A 179 4.64 -11.73 12.19
C ILE A 179 4.50 -13.02 11.36
N LEU A 180 3.77 -12.96 10.25
CA LEU A 180 3.63 -14.08 9.31
C LEU A 180 5.00 -14.54 8.76
N GLY A 181 5.84 -13.59 8.36
CA GLY A 181 7.19 -13.86 7.89
C GLY A 181 8.08 -14.52 8.96
N ALA A 182 8.04 -14.01 10.19
CA ALA A 182 8.76 -14.58 11.32
C ALA A 182 8.29 -16.00 11.66
N ALA A 183 6.98 -16.24 11.70
CA ALA A 183 6.42 -17.58 11.96
C ALA A 183 6.84 -18.59 10.87
N LYS A 184 6.85 -18.17 9.60
CA LYS A 184 7.34 -19.01 8.50
C LYS A 184 8.85 -19.31 8.63
N ALA A 185 9.65 -18.33 9.05
CA ALA A 185 11.07 -18.54 9.32
C ALA A 185 11.30 -19.53 10.49
N GLN A 186 10.47 -19.45 11.54
CA GLN A 186 10.51 -20.36 12.70
C GLN A 186 10.10 -21.78 12.32
N GLU A 187 9.06 -21.93 11.50
CA GLU A 187 8.66 -23.23 10.95
C GLU A 187 9.81 -23.89 10.19
N LYS A 188 10.50 -23.15 9.31
CA LYS A 188 11.65 -23.66 8.55
C LYS A 188 12.84 -24.06 9.42
N GLN A 189 12.92 -23.55 10.65
CA GLN A 189 13.89 -23.94 11.67
C GLN A 189 13.41 -25.09 12.57
N ASN A 190 12.25 -25.70 12.28
CA ASN A 190 11.57 -26.70 13.13
C ASN A 190 11.14 -26.17 14.52
N LYS A 191 11.03 -24.86 14.70
CA LYS A 191 10.51 -24.22 15.93
C LYS A 191 8.99 -24.06 15.86
N ILE A 192 8.28 -25.19 15.76
CA ILE A 192 6.82 -25.21 15.50
C ILE A 192 6.04 -24.54 16.64
N ASP A 193 6.42 -24.77 17.90
CA ASP A 193 5.78 -24.17 19.07
C ASP A 193 5.87 -22.64 19.07
N ASP A 194 7.06 -22.10 18.76
CA ASP A 194 7.29 -20.67 18.68
C ASP A 194 6.48 -20.03 17.55
N ALA A 195 6.43 -20.68 16.38
CA ALA A 195 5.64 -20.22 15.24
C ALA A 195 4.14 -20.16 15.57
N ILE A 196 3.63 -21.19 16.26
CA ILE A 196 2.24 -21.24 16.72
C ILE A 196 1.96 -20.12 17.71
N ALA A 197 2.77 -19.99 18.76
CA ALA A 197 2.62 -18.95 19.77
C ALA A 197 2.65 -17.54 19.14
N LYS A 198 3.48 -17.35 18.11
CA LYS A 198 3.54 -16.11 17.35
C LYS A 198 2.22 -15.82 16.62
N LEU A 199 1.66 -16.79 15.91
CA LEU A 199 0.42 -16.63 15.15
C LEU A 199 -0.80 -16.43 16.06
N GLU A 200 -0.81 -17.04 17.26
CA GLU A 200 -1.88 -16.84 18.26
C GLU A 200 -2.09 -15.37 18.62
N THR A 201 -1.04 -14.54 18.59
CA THR A 201 -1.13 -13.09 18.86
C THR A 201 -1.92 -12.30 17.80
N VAL A 202 -2.11 -12.88 16.60
CA VAL A 202 -2.75 -12.21 15.46
C VAL A 202 -4.15 -12.74 15.18
N ILE A 203 -4.39 -14.04 15.33
CA ILE A 203 -5.65 -14.67 14.88
C ILE A 203 -6.91 -14.22 15.65
N SER A 204 -6.71 -13.65 16.84
CA SER A 204 -7.76 -13.07 17.70
C SER A 204 -8.10 -11.62 17.36
N ARG A 205 -7.33 -10.98 16.47
CA ARG A 205 -7.57 -9.61 16.01
C ARG A 205 -8.73 -9.54 15.03
N SER A 206 -9.40 -8.38 14.97
CA SER A 206 -10.57 -8.12 14.12
C SER A 206 -10.40 -6.86 13.24
N ASP A 207 -9.16 -6.47 12.96
CA ASP A 207 -8.85 -5.27 12.20
C ASP A 207 -9.34 -5.38 10.75
N ALA A 208 -10.28 -4.52 10.34
CA ALA A 208 -10.92 -4.59 9.03
C ALA A 208 -9.94 -4.39 7.86
N GLY A 209 -8.89 -3.56 8.05
CA GLY A 209 -7.86 -3.30 7.04
C GLY A 209 -6.94 -4.50 6.76
N ALA A 210 -6.75 -5.38 7.75
CA ALA A 210 -5.81 -6.49 7.69
C ALA A 210 -6.47 -7.85 7.45
N ARG A 211 -7.77 -7.89 7.11
CA ARG A 211 -8.59 -9.11 7.14
C ARG A 211 -7.97 -10.28 6.36
N GLN A 212 -7.45 -10.02 5.16
CA GLN A 212 -6.82 -11.05 4.33
C GLN A 212 -5.58 -11.66 5.00
N LEU A 213 -4.77 -10.83 5.67
CA LEU A 213 -3.57 -11.29 6.39
C LEU A 213 -3.94 -12.07 7.66
N ILE A 214 -4.99 -11.65 8.37
CA ILE A 214 -5.51 -12.37 9.54
C ILE A 214 -6.06 -13.74 9.13
N ASP A 215 -6.81 -13.81 8.02
CA ASP A 215 -7.33 -15.07 7.50
C ASP A 215 -6.19 -16.01 7.07
N LEU A 216 -5.14 -15.48 6.43
CA LEU A 216 -3.92 -16.24 6.13
C LEU A 216 -3.23 -16.73 7.41
N ALA A 217 -3.07 -15.87 8.42
CA ALA A 217 -2.48 -16.26 9.72
C ALA A 217 -3.28 -17.38 10.40
N ARG A 218 -4.61 -17.35 10.31
CA ARG A 218 -5.48 -18.39 10.84
C ARG A 218 -5.31 -19.72 10.10
N GLN A 219 -5.20 -19.68 8.77
CA GLN A 219 -4.93 -20.88 7.96
C GLN A 219 -3.58 -21.51 8.32
N GLU A 220 -2.53 -20.70 8.41
CA GLU A 220 -1.19 -21.16 8.81
C GLU A 220 -1.18 -21.72 10.23
N TYR A 221 -1.82 -21.04 11.18
CA TYR A 221 -1.93 -21.50 12.57
C TYR A 221 -2.55 -22.91 12.65
N TRP A 222 -3.69 -23.14 11.99
CA TRP A 222 -4.35 -24.44 12.01
C TRP A 222 -3.60 -25.51 11.20
N ARG A 223 -2.81 -25.12 10.20
CA ARG A 223 -1.90 -26.03 9.52
C ARG A 223 -0.80 -26.51 10.48
N LEU A 224 -0.14 -25.58 11.19
CA LEU A 224 0.92 -25.90 12.15
C LEU A 224 0.42 -26.72 13.34
N LYS A 225 -0.73 -26.38 13.93
CA LYS A 225 -1.35 -27.19 15.01
C LYS A 225 -1.64 -28.63 14.56
N ARG A 226 -2.09 -28.83 13.32
CA ARG A 226 -2.31 -30.19 12.77
C ARG A 226 -1.00 -30.93 12.53
N GLN A 227 0.04 -30.24 12.06
CA GLN A 227 1.37 -30.82 11.90
C GLN A 227 1.96 -31.25 13.25
N GLN A 228 1.76 -30.47 14.31
CA GLN A 228 2.19 -30.79 15.67
C GLN A 228 1.43 -32.01 16.24
N ALA A 229 0.13 -32.13 15.97
CA ALA A 229 -0.71 -33.22 16.44
C ALA A 229 -0.57 -34.51 15.62
N GLY A 230 0.05 -34.45 14.43
CA GLY A 230 0.30 -35.63 13.60
C GLY A 230 1.35 -36.54 14.23
N PRO A 231 1.24 -37.87 14.08
CA PRO A 231 2.30 -38.77 14.50
C PRO A 231 3.58 -38.39 13.77
N ALA A 232 4.69 -38.23 14.51
CA ALA A 232 6.00 -38.11 13.90
C ALA A 232 6.17 -39.26 12.90
N LEU A 233 6.34 -38.94 11.62
CA LEU A 233 6.68 -39.95 10.61
C LEU A 233 7.91 -40.69 11.15
N ALA A 234 7.71 -41.93 11.59
CA ALA A 234 8.78 -42.79 12.02
C ALA A 234 9.82 -42.79 10.90
N ALA A 235 11.06 -42.44 11.23
CA ALA A 235 12.18 -42.57 10.32
C ALA A 235 12.12 -43.96 9.66
N PRO A 236 12.43 -44.09 8.36
CA PRO A 236 12.56 -45.42 7.76
C PRO A 236 13.57 -46.19 8.60
N ALA A 237 13.11 -47.24 9.27
CA ALA A 237 13.95 -48.05 10.13
C ALA A 237 15.11 -48.57 9.29
N ALA A 238 16.31 -48.08 9.59
CA ALA A 238 17.54 -48.55 9.01
C ALA A 238 17.67 -50.05 9.32
N GLY A 239 17.81 -50.84 8.25
CA GLY A 239 18.49 -52.13 8.25
C GLY A 239 18.04 -53.15 9.29
N ALA A 240 17.05 -53.98 8.93
CA ALA A 240 17.05 -55.34 9.44
C ALA A 240 18.29 -56.07 8.88
N PRO A 241 19.17 -56.64 9.71
CA PRO A 241 20.32 -57.39 9.23
C PRO A 241 19.84 -58.76 8.77
N THR A 242 19.89 -59.04 7.47
CA THR A 242 19.80 -60.41 6.96
C THR A 242 21.21 -60.96 6.82
N ALA A 243 21.71 -61.53 7.92
CA ALA A 243 22.82 -62.46 7.88
C ALA A 243 22.33 -63.80 7.31
N GLY A 244 23.04 -64.33 6.30
CA GLY A 244 22.83 -65.71 5.83
C GLY A 244 23.24 -65.97 4.38
N ALA A 245 24.54 -65.98 4.10
CA ALA A 245 25.10 -66.82 3.02
C ALA A 245 25.17 -68.29 3.54
N PRO A 246 25.18 -69.37 2.72
CA PRO A 246 26.17 -69.55 1.65
C PRO A 246 25.73 -70.27 0.34
N VAL A 247 26.49 -69.96 -0.72
CA VAL A 247 27.03 -70.81 -1.80
C VAL A 247 26.45 -72.22 -2.02
N THR A 248 26.00 -72.50 -3.25
CA THR A 248 26.28 -73.76 -3.96
C THR A 248 26.50 -73.51 -5.46
N ALA A 249 27.50 -74.22 -6.00
CA ALA A 249 27.97 -74.17 -7.37
C ALA A 249 27.15 -75.08 -8.31
N ALA A 250 27.02 -74.66 -9.58
CA ALA A 250 27.05 -75.51 -10.78
C ALA A 250 27.27 -74.61 -12.01
#